data_AF-A0A1G7BTK9-F1
#
_entry.id   AF-A0A1G7BTK9-F1
#
_cell.length_a   1.000
_cell.length_b   1.000
_cell.length_c   1.000
_cell.angle_alpha   90.00
_cell.angle_beta   90.00
_cell.angle_gamma   90.00
#
_symmetry.space_group_name_H-M   'P 1'
#
loop_
_entity.id
_entity.type
_entity.pdbx_description
1 polymer ?
#
loop_
_entity_poly.entity_id
_entity_poly.type
_entity_poly.pdbx_seq_one_letter_code
_entity_poly.pdbx_strand_id
1 'polypeptide(L)'
;MKYFCLSILFLSILSAATGPLFAQARVLREDLSIKPLFRIEGTDTQTRIAYDASDKSFYTIAWNGDLFHMTSNNAGSYNIERLASAQDHGINYMQGLALYDGSVYLAGNVVIAQGVSGYGKAVKAKLTGNKLVWTEVFKTAEHASSKTLFDHAFSAICFSPDGKDMYIASGSRTDHGEVKDNEGRYPGLREVALTACIFKIPANTENLQLPNDSAALAPYVHVRGVRNAFSLAFAANGDLFSVENSGDRDDPEEMNWIRPGAHYGFPWEMGGNDTPMQFAGYKPDDDKLINRNYTAYQIGAFHDDKQYPKKPQNLTFRKPIRNAGPDADMYRDAATGKVMDASESGTTIGTFTAHRSPLGLVFDIKSEFGGEYQGKGFVLNFQEGSATYGPMQDPGQDLLMLDLKKNPAGDDYTLNAHSIAIDFFQPTDAEIVDNKLYILEGQGQIWEITFPKAEVVTGTEPAQKPFSIYPNPIRGQMQIEGPLTQQNVQMTVTDMTGRALIREVRRVNGKTELDVSKLPAGAYLLQVESQKQQVTTRFIVNP
;
A
#
# COMPACT_ATOMS: atom_id res chain seq x y z
N MET A 1 15.31 -22.77 30.45
CA MET A 1 14.86 -21.36 30.37
C MET A 1 15.15 -20.82 28.97
N LYS A 2 14.39 -21.26 27.96
CA LYS A 2 14.71 -21.13 26.53
C LYS A 2 13.66 -20.35 25.71
N TYR A 3 12.70 -19.69 26.35
CA TYR A 3 11.63 -18.95 25.66
C TYR A 3 11.31 -17.68 26.47
N PHE A 4 11.98 -16.58 26.16
CA PHE A 4 11.57 -15.24 26.59
C PHE A 4 11.95 -14.29 25.44
N CYS A 5 10.95 -13.65 24.84
CA CYS A 5 10.93 -12.96 23.53
C CYS A 5 10.62 -13.84 22.31
N LEU A 6 9.58 -14.68 22.42
CA LEU A 6 8.82 -15.16 21.26
C LEU A 6 7.33 -15.08 21.62
N SER A 7 6.79 -13.87 21.69
CA SER A 7 5.37 -13.69 22.06
C SER A 7 4.76 -12.38 21.56
N ILE A 8 4.59 -12.17 20.25
CA ILE A 8 3.19 -11.87 19.91
C ILE A 8 2.44 -13.04 20.53
N LEU A 9 1.55 -12.82 21.49
CA LEU A 9 0.85 -13.90 22.18
C LEU A 9 -0.05 -14.60 21.15
N PHE A 10 0.55 -15.48 20.35
CA PHE A 10 -0.09 -16.55 19.64
C PHE A 10 -0.58 -17.51 20.71
N LEU A 11 -1.87 -17.43 21.06
CA LEU A 11 -2.54 -18.62 21.54
C LEU A 11 -2.64 -19.58 20.35
N SER A 12 -1.58 -20.36 20.11
CA SER A 12 -1.73 -21.64 19.44
C SER A 12 -2.47 -22.55 20.43
N ILE A 13 -3.78 -22.66 20.27
CA ILE A 13 -4.50 -23.81 20.82
C ILE A 13 -3.97 -25.02 20.06
N LEU A 14 -3.08 -25.77 20.68
CA LEU A 14 -2.80 -27.16 20.35
C LEU A 14 -4.09 -27.96 20.65
N SER A 15 -5.08 -27.89 19.75
CA SER A 15 -6.16 -28.87 19.72
C SER A 15 -5.63 -30.10 19.01
N ALA A 16 -5.05 -31.01 19.78
CA ALA A 16 -4.98 -32.40 19.36
C ALA A 16 -6.42 -32.95 19.31
N ALA A 17 -6.75 -33.59 18.19
CA ALA A 17 -8.00 -34.28 17.88
C ALA A 17 -9.18 -33.38 17.43
N THR A 18 -9.60 -33.61 16.18
CA THR A 18 -10.67 -32.93 15.42
C THR A 18 -10.31 -31.49 15.02
N GLY A 19 -9.66 -31.34 13.85
CA GLY A 19 -9.32 -30.02 13.33
C GLY A 19 -10.59 -29.16 13.17
N PRO A 20 -10.65 -27.95 13.75
CA PRO A 20 -11.68 -27.02 13.36
C PRO A 20 -11.53 -26.77 11.85
N LEU A 21 -12.63 -26.74 11.11
CA LEU A 21 -12.61 -26.12 9.79
C LEU A 21 -12.23 -24.66 10.03
N PHE A 22 -10.93 -24.33 9.89
CA PHE A 22 -10.52 -22.94 9.76
C PHE A 22 -11.33 -22.35 8.61
N ALA A 23 -11.94 -21.18 8.84
CA ALA A 23 -12.58 -20.46 7.75
C ALA A 23 -11.56 -20.30 6.63
N GLN A 24 -11.97 -20.62 5.40
CA GLN A 24 -11.10 -20.49 4.24
C GLN A 24 -11.24 -19.09 3.68
N ALA A 25 -10.11 -18.48 3.32
CA ALA A 25 -10.08 -17.17 2.71
C ALA A 25 -11.09 -17.06 1.57
N ARG A 26 -11.87 -15.97 1.58
CA ARG A 26 -12.97 -15.76 0.63
C ARG A 26 -13.07 -14.30 0.22
N VAL A 27 -13.55 -14.06 -0.99
CA VAL A 27 -13.84 -12.71 -1.51
C VAL A 27 -15.24 -12.26 -1.11
N LEU A 28 -15.44 -10.94 -1.02
CA LEU A 28 -16.70 -10.28 -0.68
C LEU A 28 -17.38 -9.61 -1.88
N ARG A 29 -16.85 -9.82 -3.09
CA ARG A 29 -17.34 -9.23 -4.34
C ARG A 29 -17.48 -10.31 -5.39
N GLU A 30 -18.56 -10.27 -6.16
CA GLU A 30 -18.91 -11.31 -7.13
C GLU A 30 -18.01 -11.31 -8.37
N ASP A 31 -17.35 -10.19 -8.66
CA ASP A 31 -16.43 -10.02 -9.79
C ASP A 31 -14.98 -10.43 -9.46
N LEU A 32 -14.72 -10.83 -8.21
CA LEU A 32 -13.47 -11.41 -7.76
C LEU A 32 -13.58 -12.93 -7.69
N SER A 33 -12.45 -13.62 -7.86
CA SER A 33 -12.34 -15.04 -7.53
C SER A 33 -11.07 -15.30 -6.75
N ILE A 34 -11.11 -16.28 -5.84
CA ILE A 34 -9.99 -16.66 -4.99
C ILE A 34 -9.78 -18.16 -5.04
N LYS A 35 -8.52 -18.60 -5.02
CA LYS A 35 -8.14 -20.01 -4.87
C LYS A 35 -6.84 -20.13 -4.10
N PRO A 36 -6.61 -21.23 -3.37
CA PRO A 36 -5.29 -21.55 -2.86
C PRO A 36 -4.35 -21.85 -4.05
N LEU A 37 -3.10 -21.41 -3.95
CA LEU A 37 -2.09 -21.65 -4.99
C LEU A 37 -1.14 -22.79 -4.57
N PHE A 38 -0.39 -22.61 -3.49
CA PHE A 38 0.43 -23.62 -2.83
C PHE A 38 0.80 -23.16 -1.42
N ARG A 39 1.45 -24.04 -0.66
CA ARG A 39 1.93 -23.77 0.69
C ARG A 39 3.40 -24.14 0.84
N ILE A 40 4.15 -23.31 1.55
CA ILE A 40 5.50 -23.61 2.00
C ILE A 40 5.39 -24.37 3.33
N GLU A 41 5.76 -25.64 3.32
CA GLU A 41 5.63 -26.53 4.48
C GLU A 41 6.87 -26.50 5.38
N GLY A 42 6.69 -26.72 6.68
CA GLY A 42 7.80 -26.91 7.63
C GLY A 42 8.70 -25.69 7.81
N THR A 43 8.17 -24.49 7.59
CA THR A 43 8.90 -23.22 7.63
C THR A 43 8.52 -22.39 8.87
N ASP A 44 9.38 -21.44 9.23
CA ASP A 44 9.05 -20.39 10.19
C ASP A 44 8.16 -19.31 9.54
N THR A 45 7.71 -18.33 10.32
CA THR A 45 6.77 -17.29 9.90
C THR A 45 7.25 -16.56 8.65
N GLN A 46 6.51 -16.72 7.56
CA GLN A 46 6.74 -16.07 6.27
C GLN A 46 6.33 -14.60 6.33
N THR A 47 7.16 -13.70 5.79
CA THR A 47 6.96 -12.25 5.94
C THR A 47 6.81 -11.46 4.67
N ARG A 48 7.37 -11.93 3.56
CA ARG A 48 7.28 -11.22 2.27
C ARG A 48 7.13 -12.18 1.12
N ILE A 49 6.47 -11.70 0.06
CA ILE A 49 6.40 -12.32 -1.25
C ILE A 49 6.80 -11.30 -2.31
N ALA A 50 7.60 -11.71 -3.30
CA ALA A 50 7.97 -10.87 -4.44
C ALA A 50 7.97 -11.70 -5.73
N TYR A 51 7.65 -11.09 -6.85
CA TYR A 51 7.61 -11.76 -8.15
C TYR A 51 8.72 -11.29 -9.09
N ASP A 52 9.45 -12.23 -9.68
CA ASP A 52 10.41 -11.93 -10.75
C ASP A 52 9.77 -12.21 -12.11
N ALA A 53 9.52 -11.13 -12.86
CA ALA A 53 8.93 -11.23 -14.19
C ALA A 53 9.87 -11.84 -15.24
N SER A 54 11.19 -11.87 -14.99
CA SER A 54 12.17 -12.37 -15.95
C SER A 54 12.14 -13.89 -16.10
N ASP A 55 11.88 -14.61 -15.01
CA ASP A 55 11.77 -16.08 -14.97
C ASP A 55 10.38 -16.57 -14.53
N LYS A 56 9.44 -15.64 -14.27
CA LYS A 56 8.06 -15.89 -13.86
C LYS A 56 7.95 -16.70 -12.57
N SER A 57 8.81 -16.37 -11.61
CA SER A 57 8.90 -17.05 -10.32
C SER A 57 8.55 -16.13 -9.16
N PHE A 58 8.36 -16.73 -7.98
CA PHE A 58 8.17 -15.99 -6.75
C PHE A 58 9.33 -16.24 -5.78
N TYR A 59 9.60 -15.26 -4.94
CA TYR A 59 10.50 -15.36 -3.81
C TYR A 59 9.74 -15.08 -2.52
N THR A 60 10.05 -15.82 -1.47
CA THR A 60 9.50 -15.58 -0.12
C THR A 60 10.59 -15.72 0.94
N ILE A 61 10.37 -15.10 2.10
CA ILE A 61 11.31 -15.12 3.21
C ILE A 61 10.62 -15.43 4.54
N ALA A 62 11.35 -16.10 5.44
CA ALA A 62 10.95 -16.34 6.81
C ALA A 62 11.79 -15.56 7.83
N TRP A 63 11.23 -15.35 9.03
CA TRP A 63 11.90 -14.72 10.18
C TRP A 63 13.27 -15.32 10.50
N ASN A 64 13.40 -16.65 10.46
CA ASN A 64 14.64 -17.35 10.74
C ASN A 64 15.78 -17.07 9.75
N GLY A 65 15.52 -16.36 8.65
CA GLY A 65 16.49 -16.08 7.60
C GLY A 65 16.44 -17.06 6.43
N ASP A 66 15.40 -17.88 6.26
CA ASP A 66 15.27 -18.69 5.05
C ASP A 66 14.76 -17.87 3.85
N LEU A 67 15.37 -18.07 2.68
CA LEU A 67 14.93 -17.53 1.38
C LEU A 67 14.47 -18.69 0.49
N PHE A 68 13.23 -18.61 0.03
CA PHE A 68 12.63 -19.60 -0.87
C PHE A 68 12.41 -19.01 -2.26
N HIS A 69 12.52 -19.86 -3.28
CA HIS A 69 12.24 -19.58 -4.68
C HIS A 69 11.24 -20.59 -5.21
N MET A 70 10.17 -20.10 -5.83
CA MET A 70 9.06 -20.91 -6.31
C MET A 70 8.91 -20.76 -7.82
N THR A 71 9.22 -21.83 -8.53
CA THR A 71 9.18 -21.89 -10.00
C THR A 71 8.02 -22.77 -10.48
N SER A 72 7.27 -22.30 -11.48
CA SER A 72 6.15 -23.08 -12.03
C SER A 72 6.66 -24.29 -12.81
N ASN A 73 6.04 -25.46 -12.63
CA ASN A 73 6.46 -26.70 -13.28
C ASN A 73 5.68 -27.06 -14.56
N ASN A 74 5.10 -26.07 -15.25
CA ASN A 74 4.24 -26.21 -16.46
C ASN A 74 2.96 -27.03 -16.27
N ALA A 75 2.78 -27.73 -15.14
CA ALA A 75 1.59 -28.52 -14.79
C ALA A 75 0.68 -27.80 -13.79
N GLY A 76 0.87 -26.49 -13.59
CA GLY A 76 0.09 -25.68 -12.64
C GLY A 76 0.46 -25.90 -11.17
N SER A 77 1.58 -26.57 -10.87
CA SER A 77 2.16 -26.63 -9.53
C SER A 77 3.51 -25.91 -9.49
N TYR A 78 4.06 -25.72 -8.28
CA TYR A 78 5.30 -24.98 -8.06
C TYR A 78 6.34 -25.90 -7.45
N ASN A 79 7.56 -25.84 -7.97
CA ASN A 79 8.74 -26.35 -7.29
C ASN A 79 9.19 -25.30 -6.28
N ILE A 80 9.30 -25.67 -5.01
CA ILE A 80 9.71 -24.79 -3.92
C ILE A 80 11.12 -25.20 -3.50
N GLU A 81 12.08 -24.30 -3.70
CA GLU A 81 13.48 -24.49 -3.34
C GLU A 81 13.88 -23.49 -2.27
N ARG A 82 14.52 -23.95 -1.20
CA ARG A 82 15.21 -23.05 -0.25
C ARG A 82 16.58 -22.71 -0.82
N LEU A 83 16.75 -21.49 -1.33
CA LEU A 83 17.99 -21.04 -1.96
C LEU A 83 19.08 -20.65 -0.96
N ALA A 84 18.69 -20.12 0.20
CA ALA A 84 19.62 -19.65 1.21
C ALA A 84 18.99 -19.63 2.60
N SER A 85 19.86 -19.45 3.58
CA SER A 85 19.56 -19.39 5.01
C SER A 85 20.37 -18.29 5.69
N ALA A 86 20.08 -18.04 6.97
CA ALA A 86 20.86 -17.11 7.79
C ALA A 86 22.37 -17.40 7.80
N GLN A 87 22.80 -18.65 7.57
CA GLN A 87 24.21 -19.00 7.47
C GLN A 87 24.90 -18.40 6.23
N ASP A 88 24.15 -18.16 5.15
CA ASP A 88 24.67 -17.67 3.88
C ASP A 88 24.79 -16.14 3.87
N HIS A 89 23.74 -15.44 4.32
CA HIS A 89 23.68 -13.97 4.29
C HIS A 89 23.89 -13.30 5.65
N GLY A 90 23.79 -14.05 6.75
CA GLY A 90 24.05 -13.57 8.11
C GLY A 90 22.93 -12.79 8.78
N ILE A 91 21.68 -12.84 8.29
CA ILE A 91 20.50 -12.21 8.90
C ILE A 91 19.67 -13.31 9.55
N ASN A 92 19.50 -13.28 10.88
CA ASN A 92 18.79 -14.31 11.66
C ASN A 92 17.45 -13.82 12.26
N TYR A 93 17.06 -12.59 11.93
CA TYR A 93 15.73 -12.05 12.15
C TYR A 93 15.34 -11.19 10.93
N MET A 94 14.79 -11.85 9.91
CA MET A 94 14.59 -11.29 8.56
C MET A 94 13.12 -10.95 8.29
N GLN A 95 12.87 -9.76 7.74
CA GLN A 95 11.51 -9.29 7.48
C GLN A 95 11.38 -8.52 6.15
N GLY A 96 12.47 -8.00 5.59
CA GLY A 96 12.46 -7.26 4.33
C GLY A 96 12.96 -8.08 3.14
N LEU A 97 12.23 -8.00 2.03
CA LEU A 97 12.57 -8.58 0.72
C LEU A 97 12.19 -7.58 -0.37
N ALA A 98 13.06 -7.40 -1.36
CA ALA A 98 12.73 -6.73 -2.62
C ALA A 98 13.51 -7.35 -3.76
N LEU A 99 12.95 -7.27 -4.97
CA LEU A 99 13.62 -7.65 -6.21
C LEU A 99 13.90 -6.40 -7.02
N TYR A 100 15.14 -6.23 -7.45
CA TYR A 100 15.52 -5.10 -8.29
C TYR A 100 16.75 -5.44 -9.13
N ASP A 101 16.71 -5.10 -10.43
CA ASP A 101 17.80 -5.33 -11.39
C ASP A 101 18.35 -6.77 -11.38
N GLY A 102 17.44 -7.75 -11.37
CA GLY A 102 17.75 -9.18 -11.32
C GLY A 102 18.51 -9.62 -10.07
N SER A 103 18.40 -8.86 -8.99
CA SER A 103 19.03 -9.14 -7.69
C SER A 103 17.97 -9.20 -6.59
N VAL A 104 18.19 -10.09 -5.64
CA VAL A 104 17.39 -10.22 -4.41
C VAL A 104 18.02 -9.32 -3.34
N TYR A 105 17.22 -8.47 -2.71
CA TYR A 105 17.63 -7.64 -1.58
C TYR A 105 16.92 -8.11 -0.32
N LEU A 106 17.67 -8.28 0.75
CA LEU A 106 17.17 -8.72 2.05
C LEU A 106 17.52 -7.69 3.12
N ALA A 107 16.59 -7.44 4.05
CA ALA A 107 16.81 -6.58 5.20
C ALA A 107 16.24 -7.22 6.48
N GLY A 108 16.91 -6.95 7.60
CA GLY A 108 16.52 -7.45 8.91
C GLY A 108 17.56 -7.14 9.97
N ASN A 109 17.51 -7.89 11.06
CA ASN A 109 18.45 -7.77 12.17
C ASN A 109 19.32 -9.02 12.29
N VAL A 110 20.52 -8.79 12.82
CA VAL A 110 21.38 -9.82 13.37
C VAL A 110 21.31 -9.75 14.87
N VAL A 111 20.61 -10.70 15.48
CA VAL A 111 20.56 -10.88 16.92
C VAL A 111 21.87 -11.51 17.37
N ILE A 112 22.65 -10.79 18.18
CA ILE A 112 23.91 -11.27 18.74
C ILE A 112 23.63 -12.10 19.99
N ALA A 113 22.82 -11.55 20.88
CA ALA A 113 22.37 -12.22 22.08
C ALA A 113 20.90 -11.86 22.33
N GLN A 114 20.06 -12.89 22.44
CA GLN A 114 18.61 -12.74 22.56
C GLN A 114 18.24 -11.83 23.74
N GLY A 115 17.42 -10.81 23.49
CA GLY A 115 17.00 -9.86 24.50
C GLY A 115 18.16 -9.01 25.05
N VAL A 116 19.28 -8.89 24.34
CA VAL A 116 20.45 -8.10 24.75
C VAL A 116 20.74 -7.03 23.70
N SER A 117 21.17 -7.46 22.53
CA SER A 117 21.64 -6.56 21.48
C SER A 117 21.66 -7.24 20.11
N GLY A 118 21.71 -6.39 19.10
CA GLY A 118 21.85 -6.79 17.72
C GLY A 118 22.19 -5.57 16.85
N TYR A 119 22.17 -5.77 15.54
CA TYR A 119 22.33 -4.67 14.58
C TYR A 119 21.44 -4.91 13.35
N GLY A 120 21.06 -3.83 12.69
CA GLY A 120 20.39 -3.88 11.39
C GLY A 120 21.37 -4.21 10.28
N LYS A 121 20.92 -4.98 9.30
CA LYS A 121 21.71 -5.38 8.13
C LYS A 121 20.83 -5.46 6.90
N ALA A 122 21.37 -5.01 5.77
CA ALA A 122 20.83 -5.34 4.47
C ALA A 122 21.91 -5.94 3.57
N VAL A 123 21.51 -6.91 2.76
CA VAL A 123 22.37 -7.57 1.76
C VAL A 123 21.65 -7.60 0.42
N LYS A 124 22.42 -7.75 -0.65
CA LYS A 124 21.91 -8.08 -1.98
C LYS A 124 22.61 -9.32 -2.50
N ALA A 125 21.91 -10.11 -3.31
CA ALA A 125 22.51 -11.21 -4.04
C ALA A 125 22.03 -11.30 -5.47
N LYS A 126 22.93 -11.76 -6.33
CA LYS A 126 22.63 -12.11 -7.72
C LYS A 126 22.92 -13.57 -7.95
N LEU A 127 22.01 -14.26 -8.64
CA LEU A 127 22.22 -15.64 -9.03
C LEU A 127 23.28 -15.71 -10.13
N THR A 128 24.44 -16.30 -9.84
CA THR A 128 25.58 -16.46 -10.76
C THR A 128 26.00 -17.92 -10.77
N GLY A 129 25.83 -18.60 -11.91
CA GLY A 129 26.22 -20.02 -12.04
C GLY A 129 25.54 -20.94 -11.01
N ASN A 130 24.22 -20.76 -10.82
CA ASN A 130 23.38 -21.46 -9.83
C ASN A 130 23.75 -21.23 -8.36
N LYS A 131 24.50 -20.18 -8.05
CA LYS A 131 24.79 -19.77 -6.66
C LYS A 131 24.47 -18.30 -6.46
N LEU A 132 23.90 -17.98 -5.31
CA LEU A 132 23.72 -16.60 -4.88
C LEU A 132 25.07 -16.04 -4.45
N VAL A 133 25.47 -14.92 -5.06
CA VAL A 133 26.66 -14.16 -4.66
C VAL A 133 26.21 -12.98 -3.83
N TRP A 134 26.49 -13.02 -2.53
CA TRP A 134 26.05 -12.02 -1.55
C TRP A 134 26.99 -10.82 -1.48
N THR A 135 26.42 -9.63 -1.30
CA THR A 135 27.12 -8.37 -1.05
C THR A 135 26.40 -7.61 0.05
N GLU A 136 27.14 -7.14 1.06
CA GLU A 136 26.56 -6.29 2.10
C GLU A 136 26.19 -4.92 1.51
N VAL A 137 24.96 -4.48 1.74
CA VAL A 137 24.50 -3.12 1.38
C VAL A 137 24.85 -2.19 2.52
N PHE A 138 24.35 -2.50 3.73
CA PHE A 138 24.71 -1.77 4.94
C PHE A 138 24.73 -2.67 6.17
N LYS A 139 25.41 -2.17 7.20
CA LYS A 139 25.37 -2.66 8.56
C LYS A 139 25.28 -1.49 9.54
N THR A 140 24.42 -1.59 10.54
CA THR A 140 24.36 -0.59 11.62
C THR A 140 25.37 -0.91 12.71
N ALA A 141 25.67 0.09 13.55
CA ALA A 141 26.25 -0.16 14.85
C ALA A 141 25.34 -1.08 15.69
N GLU A 142 25.97 -1.84 16.59
CA GLU A 142 25.23 -2.62 17.59
C GLU A 142 24.40 -1.68 18.46
N HIS A 143 23.16 -2.06 18.71
CA HIS A 143 22.24 -1.37 19.59
C HIS A 143 21.47 -2.34 20.47
N ALA A 144 20.94 -1.82 21.57
CA ALA A 144 20.29 -2.60 22.60
C ALA A 144 18.88 -3.05 22.19
N SER A 145 18.58 -4.32 22.47
CA SER A 145 17.21 -4.84 22.54
C SER A 145 16.53 -4.37 23.83
N SER A 146 15.22 -4.18 23.80
CA SER A 146 14.38 -3.86 24.96
C SER A 146 14.11 -5.07 25.86
N LYS A 147 14.39 -6.30 25.40
CA LYS A 147 13.97 -7.57 26.05
C LYS A 147 12.44 -7.68 26.18
N THR A 148 11.71 -6.92 25.38
CA THR A 148 10.26 -6.96 25.32
C THR A 148 9.80 -7.28 23.90
N LEU A 149 8.49 -7.31 23.72
CA LEU A 149 7.85 -7.53 22.42
C LEU A 149 7.84 -6.27 21.56
N PHE A 150 8.36 -5.16 22.08
CA PHE A 150 8.33 -3.85 21.44
C PHE A 150 9.55 -3.59 20.56
N ASP A 151 10.49 -4.54 20.46
CA ASP A 151 11.62 -4.43 19.53
C ASP A 151 11.15 -4.69 18.10
N HIS A 152 10.79 -3.61 17.41
CA HIS A 152 10.44 -3.64 15.99
C HIS A 152 11.72 -3.53 15.16
N ALA A 153 11.97 -4.55 14.35
CA ALA A 153 13.21 -4.69 13.58
C ALA A 153 13.16 -3.91 12.26
N PHE A 154 14.18 -4.14 11.43
CA PHE A 154 14.18 -3.70 10.03
C PHE A 154 13.20 -4.56 9.22
N SER A 155 12.09 -3.97 8.78
CA SER A 155 10.91 -4.69 8.28
C SER A 155 10.71 -4.63 6.76
N ALA A 156 10.96 -3.48 6.14
CA ALA A 156 10.61 -3.22 4.74
C ALA A 156 11.83 -2.75 3.93
N ILE A 157 11.85 -3.11 2.65
CA ILE A 157 12.72 -2.52 1.64
C ILE A 157 11.89 -2.29 0.37
N CYS A 158 11.91 -1.07 -0.16
CA CYS A 158 11.32 -0.78 -1.47
C CYS A 158 12.23 0.15 -2.28
N PHE A 159 12.13 0.11 -3.60
CA PHE A 159 12.92 0.96 -4.49
C PHE A 159 12.09 2.15 -4.96
N SER A 160 12.74 3.29 -5.18
CA SER A 160 12.13 4.41 -5.91
C SER A 160 11.68 3.95 -7.31
N PRO A 161 10.67 4.58 -7.92
CA PRO A 161 10.23 4.22 -9.27
C PRO A 161 11.33 4.34 -10.34
N ASP A 162 12.29 5.25 -10.15
CA ASP A 162 13.46 5.39 -11.01
C ASP A 162 14.63 4.47 -10.61
N GLY A 163 14.45 3.70 -9.53
CA GLY A 163 15.38 2.70 -9.04
C GLY A 163 16.72 3.22 -8.51
N LYS A 164 16.83 4.54 -8.29
CA LYS A 164 18.06 5.17 -7.79
C LYS A 164 18.24 4.99 -6.28
N ASP A 165 17.16 4.86 -5.55
CA ASP A 165 17.16 4.87 -4.09
C ASP A 165 16.38 3.68 -3.53
N MET A 166 16.85 3.15 -2.41
CA MET A 166 16.18 2.17 -1.57
C MET A 166 15.65 2.87 -0.32
N TYR A 167 14.43 2.52 0.10
CA TYR A 167 13.84 2.96 1.35
C TYR A 167 13.73 1.76 2.29
N ILE A 168 14.27 1.88 3.49
CA ILE A 168 14.32 0.79 4.47
C ILE A 168 13.77 1.26 5.80
N ALA A 169 12.73 0.62 6.30
CA ALA A 169 12.14 0.94 7.61
C ALA A 169 12.95 0.31 8.74
N SER A 170 13.14 1.07 9.82
CA SER A 170 13.69 0.61 11.09
C SER A 170 12.73 0.98 12.21
N GLY A 171 12.15 -0.05 12.82
CA GLY A 171 11.14 0.11 13.85
C GLY A 171 11.67 0.70 15.17
N SER A 172 10.75 1.05 16.05
CA SER A 172 11.02 1.48 17.41
C SER A 172 11.46 0.30 18.27
N ARG A 173 12.08 0.60 19.41
CA ARG A 173 12.39 -0.39 20.45
C ARG A 173 11.49 -0.27 21.69
N THR A 174 10.48 0.59 21.61
CA THR A 174 9.54 0.91 22.69
C THR A 174 8.12 0.89 22.15
N ASP A 175 7.17 0.68 23.05
CA ASP A 175 5.76 0.64 22.68
C ASP A 175 5.19 2.05 22.46
N HIS A 176 5.59 2.99 23.30
CA HIS A 176 5.08 4.37 23.33
C HIS A 176 6.15 5.35 23.88
N GLY A 177 7.44 5.08 23.62
CA GLY A 177 8.56 5.94 24.01
C GLY A 177 9.01 5.83 25.47
N GLU A 178 8.49 4.87 26.22
CA GLU A 178 8.84 4.58 27.60
C GLU A 178 10.29 4.09 27.77
N VAL A 179 10.81 4.11 29.00
CA VAL A 179 12.13 3.54 29.27
C VAL A 179 12.10 2.02 29.08
N LYS A 180 13.03 1.53 28.26
CA LYS A 180 13.33 0.11 28.07
C LYS A 180 14.82 -0.11 28.23
N ASP A 181 15.25 -0.20 29.48
CA ASP A 181 16.66 -0.33 29.86
C ASP A 181 17.14 -1.77 30.00
N ASN A 182 16.31 -2.77 29.67
CA ASN A 182 16.65 -4.19 29.76
C ASN A 182 17.12 -4.58 31.18
N GLU A 183 16.23 -4.40 32.16
CA GLU A 183 16.48 -4.72 33.58
C GLU A 183 17.72 -3.99 34.12
N GLY A 184 17.88 -2.72 33.73
CA GLY A 184 19.00 -1.87 34.14
C GLY A 184 20.32 -2.11 33.42
N ARG A 185 20.38 -2.97 32.39
CA ARG A 185 21.60 -3.16 31.57
C ARG A 185 21.95 -1.91 30.74
N TYR A 186 20.95 -1.17 30.28
CA TYR A 186 21.07 0.05 29.50
C TYR A 186 20.29 1.19 30.20
N PRO A 187 20.74 1.65 31.39
CA PRO A 187 19.93 2.51 32.26
C PRO A 187 19.33 3.72 31.54
N GLY A 188 18.01 3.91 31.69
CA GLY A 188 17.29 5.06 31.13
C GLY A 188 17.13 5.05 29.61
N LEU A 189 17.51 3.96 28.91
CA LEU A 189 17.47 3.90 27.45
C LEU A 189 16.02 3.85 26.92
N ARG A 190 15.74 4.69 25.93
CA ARG A 190 14.48 4.74 25.14
C ARG A 190 14.82 4.43 23.68
N GLU A 191 14.34 5.22 22.74
CA GLU A 191 14.78 5.16 21.34
C GLU A 191 16.26 5.57 21.18
N VAL A 192 16.88 5.08 20.10
CA VAL A 192 18.25 5.42 19.70
C VAL A 192 18.26 6.04 18.30
N ALA A 193 19.40 6.54 17.83
CA ALA A 193 19.46 7.29 16.56
C ALA A 193 19.04 6.45 15.34
N LEU A 194 19.20 5.12 15.44
CA LEU A 194 18.90 4.12 14.43
C LEU A 194 17.45 3.64 14.40
N THR A 195 16.66 3.87 15.46
CA THR A 195 15.30 3.35 15.56
C THR A 195 14.26 4.41 15.21
N ALA A 196 13.02 3.95 15.00
CA ALA A 196 11.87 4.77 14.67
C ALA A 196 12.08 5.71 13.46
N CYS A 197 12.64 5.17 12.37
CA CYS A 197 12.97 5.94 11.18
C CYS A 197 12.88 5.11 9.89
N ILE A 198 12.81 5.81 8.76
CA ILE A 198 12.98 5.19 7.43
C ILE A 198 14.26 5.78 6.84
N PHE A 199 15.17 4.91 6.42
CA PHE A 199 16.37 5.27 5.70
C PHE A 199 16.09 5.41 4.21
N LYS A 200 16.79 6.34 3.55
CA LYS A 200 16.92 6.44 2.10
C LYS A 200 18.40 6.23 1.74
N ILE A 201 18.69 5.14 1.03
CA ILE A 201 20.05 4.70 0.69
C ILE A 201 20.15 4.55 -0.82
N PRO A 202 21.17 5.10 -1.50
CA PRO A 202 21.35 4.89 -2.94
C PRO A 202 21.41 3.39 -3.29
N ALA A 203 20.71 2.97 -4.34
CA ALA A 203 20.55 1.56 -4.73
C ALA A 203 21.88 0.84 -5.04
N ASN A 204 22.90 1.58 -5.46
CA ASN A 204 24.23 1.06 -5.75
C ASN A 204 25.16 0.98 -4.51
N THR A 205 24.65 1.27 -3.32
CA THR A 205 25.45 1.26 -2.09
C THR A 205 25.94 -0.14 -1.75
N GLU A 206 27.19 -0.23 -1.28
CA GLU A 206 27.80 -1.45 -0.75
C GLU A 206 28.61 -1.12 0.50
N ASN A 207 28.57 -2.01 1.50
CA ASN A 207 29.34 -1.97 2.73
C ASN A 207 29.18 -0.67 3.57
N LEU A 208 28.03 0.01 3.48
CA LEU A 208 27.77 1.23 4.25
C LEU A 208 27.68 0.91 5.75
N GLN A 209 28.40 1.67 6.56
CA GLN A 209 28.30 1.59 8.02
C GLN A 209 27.41 2.71 8.55
N LEU A 210 26.37 2.36 9.29
CA LEU A 210 25.42 3.29 9.89
C LEU A 210 25.68 3.38 11.41
N PRO A 211 26.38 4.42 11.90
CA PRO A 211 26.66 4.55 13.33
C PRO A 211 25.39 4.89 14.11
N ASN A 212 25.36 4.57 15.41
CA ASN A 212 24.29 4.99 16.30
C ASN A 212 24.47 6.45 16.75
N ASP A 213 24.49 7.38 15.78
CA ASP A 213 24.70 8.81 15.98
C ASP A 213 23.80 9.63 15.04
N SER A 214 22.98 10.52 15.60
CA SER A 214 21.97 11.23 14.81
C SER A 214 22.55 12.18 13.77
N ALA A 215 23.72 12.78 14.03
CA ALA A 215 24.36 13.71 13.09
C ALA A 215 24.98 12.96 11.92
N ALA A 216 25.66 11.84 12.18
CA ALA A 216 26.25 10.99 11.16
C ALA A 216 25.20 10.27 10.29
N LEU A 217 24.02 9.96 10.85
CA LEU A 217 22.91 9.36 10.10
C LEU A 217 22.11 10.36 9.27
N ALA A 218 22.24 11.67 9.51
CA ALA A 218 21.44 12.70 8.85
C ALA A 218 21.38 12.60 7.30
N PRO A 219 22.46 12.22 6.57
CA PRO A 219 22.41 12.04 5.12
C PRO A 219 21.54 10.86 4.65
N TYR A 220 21.28 9.88 5.52
CA TYR A 220 20.59 8.63 5.19
C TYR A 220 19.19 8.55 5.76
N VAL A 221 18.84 9.37 6.75
CA VAL A 221 17.49 9.36 7.33
C VAL A 221 16.54 10.13 6.43
N HIS A 222 15.54 9.44 5.91
CA HIS A 222 14.49 10.05 5.11
C HIS A 222 13.44 10.71 5.99
N VAL A 223 12.95 9.97 7.00
CA VAL A 223 11.95 10.44 7.97
C VAL A 223 12.19 9.84 9.34
N ARG A 224 11.57 10.44 10.36
CA ARG A 224 11.61 9.96 11.76
C ARG A 224 10.20 9.85 12.34
N GLY A 225 10.11 9.20 13.50
CA GLY A 225 8.89 9.14 14.28
C GLY A 225 7.84 8.22 13.69
N VAL A 226 8.29 7.14 13.04
CA VAL A 226 7.49 5.96 12.70
C VAL A 226 7.79 4.88 13.73
N ARG A 227 6.78 4.27 14.36
CA ARG A 227 6.90 3.20 15.36
C ARG A 227 7.23 1.87 14.70
N ASN A 228 6.28 1.27 13.98
CA ASN A 228 6.47 0.00 13.29
C ASN A 228 5.95 0.10 11.85
N ALA A 229 6.59 0.92 11.02
CA ALA A 229 6.30 1.04 9.58
C ALA A 229 6.65 -0.27 8.87
N PHE A 230 5.74 -1.24 8.91
CA PHE A 230 6.02 -2.62 8.51
C PHE A 230 6.12 -2.78 7.00
N SER A 231 5.40 -1.98 6.20
CA SER A 231 5.53 -2.01 4.75
C SER A 231 5.60 -0.61 4.14
N LEU A 232 6.25 -0.56 2.97
CA LEU A 232 6.54 0.62 2.18
C LEU A 232 6.19 0.31 0.72
N ALA A 233 5.40 1.18 0.09
CA ALA A 233 5.07 1.02 -1.33
C ALA A 233 4.91 2.37 -2.02
N PHE A 234 5.38 2.45 -3.26
CA PHE A 234 5.13 3.58 -4.14
C PHE A 234 3.82 3.37 -4.89
N ALA A 235 2.97 4.41 -4.92
CA ALA A 235 1.84 4.47 -5.83
C ALA A 235 2.29 4.89 -7.24
N ALA A 236 1.41 4.72 -8.24
CA ALA A 236 1.70 5.03 -9.65
C ALA A 236 2.14 6.49 -9.90
N ASN A 237 1.70 7.42 -9.04
CA ASN A 237 2.05 8.83 -9.11
C ASN A 237 3.41 9.17 -8.48
N GLY A 238 4.13 8.19 -7.95
CA GLY A 238 5.45 8.33 -7.32
C GLY A 238 5.42 8.75 -5.85
N ASP A 239 4.24 8.84 -5.22
CA ASP A 239 4.14 9.06 -3.78
C ASP A 239 4.46 7.77 -3.01
N LEU A 240 5.31 7.87 -1.99
CA LEU A 240 5.68 6.76 -1.11
C LEU A 240 4.73 6.69 0.08
N PHE A 241 4.16 5.52 0.36
CA PHE A 241 3.31 5.29 1.51
C PHE A 241 3.93 4.26 2.45
N SER A 242 3.65 4.40 3.74
CA SER A 242 3.86 3.33 4.72
C SER A 242 2.56 2.96 5.40
N VAL A 243 2.47 1.71 5.84
CA VAL A 243 1.51 1.31 6.88
C VAL A 243 2.27 0.92 8.13
N GLU A 244 1.72 1.31 9.28
CA GLU A 244 2.41 1.28 10.56
C GLU A 244 1.52 0.77 11.68
N ASN A 245 2.14 0.06 12.63
CA ASN A 245 1.45 -0.42 13.83
C ASN A 245 1.70 0.51 15.04
N SER A 246 0.62 0.91 15.70
CA SER A 246 0.52 1.62 16.98
C SER A 246 0.81 0.71 18.18
N GLY A 247 0.86 1.31 19.37
CA GLY A 247 1.16 0.62 20.63
C GLY A 247 0.00 -0.17 21.24
N ASP A 248 0.20 -0.64 22.48
CA ASP A 248 -0.82 -1.39 23.26
C ASP A 248 -2.00 -0.49 23.73
N ARG A 249 -1.99 0.80 23.44
CA ARG A 249 -3.13 1.70 23.64
C ARG A 249 -4.01 1.66 22.40
N ASP A 250 -5.33 1.82 22.54
CA ASP A 250 -6.31 1.80 21.43
C ASP A 250 -6.22 3.07 20.53
N ASP A 251 -5.00 3.43 20.15
CA ASP A 251 -4.67 4.45 19.17
C ASP A 251 -4.78 3.85 17.76
N PRO A 252 -5.42 4.54 16.80
CA PRO A 252 -5.54 4.05 15.43
C PRO A 252 -4.19 3.60 14.83
N GLU A 253 -4.22 2.55 14.02
CA GLU A 253 -3.09 2.20 13.15
C GLU A 253 -2.98 3.24 12.04
N GLU A 254 -1.79 3.39 11.44
CA GLU A 254 -1.52 4.50 10.53
C GLU A 254 -1.19 4.05 9.11
N MET A 255 -1.71 4.80 8.14
CA MET A 255 -1.12 4.92 6.81
C MET A 255 -0.60 6.34 6.65
N ASN A 256 0.65 6.46 6.23
CA ASN A 256 1.35 7.74 6.15
C ASN A 256 1.86 7.98 4.73
N TRP A 257 1.65 9.19 4.19
CA TRP A 257 2.35 9.65 2.99
C TRP A 257 3.76 10.11 3.37
N ILE A 258 4.75 9.27 3.06
CA ILE A 258 6.14 9.43 3.44
C ILE A 258 6.82 10.51 2.60
N ARG A 259 7.30 11.56 3.31
CA ARG A 259 7.88 12.77 2.71
C ARG A 259 9.22 13.13 3.35
N PRO A 260 10.24 13.49 2.54
CA PRO A 260 11.59 13.77 3.05
C PRO A 260 11.62 14.83 4.16
N GLY A 261 12.36 14.53 5.22
CA GLY A 261 12.56 15.41 6.38
C GLY A 261 11.37 15.49 7.33
N ALA A 262 10.27 14.76 7.06
CA ALA A 262 9.10 14.76 7.93
C ALA A 262 9.30 13.94 9.21
N HIS A 263 8.43 14.21 10.18
CA HIS A 263 8.28 13.45 11.41
C HIS A 263 6.81 13.02 11.57
N TYR A 264 6.54 11.76 11.92
CA TYR A 264 5.17 11.21 11.96
C TYR A 264 4.52 11.16 13.34
N GLY A 265 5.29 11.47 14.39
CA GLY A 265 4.72 11.78 15.70
C GLY A 265 5.33 10.94 16.81
N PHE A 266 5.66 9.68 16.53
CA PHE A 266 6.20 8.78 17.54
C PHE A 266 7.50 9.34 18.17
N PRO A 267 7.64 9.35 19.50
CA PRO A 267 6.72 8.72 20.45
C PRO A 267 5.65 9.66 21.03
N TRP A 268 5.61 10.94 20.64
CA TRP A 268 4.71 11.94 21.23
C TRP A 268 3.25 11.81 20.79
N GLU A 269 3.02 11.29 19.59
CA GLU A 269 1.69 11.13 19.01
C GLU A 269 1.65 9.81 18.22
N MET A 270 0.54 9.10 18.32
CA MET A 270 0.23 7.88 17.54
C MET A 270 -1.26 7.85 17.19
N GLY A 271 -1.60 7.47 15.97
CA GLY A 271 -2.98 7.35 15.50
C GLY A 271 -3.76 8.67 15.49
N GLY A 272 -3.07 9.81 15.62
CA GLY A 272 -3.67 11.14 15.82
C GLY A 272 -3.92 11.54 17.28
N ASN A 273 -3.52 10.71 18.25
CA ASN A 273 -3.69 10.95 19.69
C ASN A 273 -2.34 11.24 20.35
N ASP A 274 -2.32 12.16 21.32
CA ASP A 274 -1.13 12.39 22.14
C ASP A 274 -0.84 11.17 23.03
N THR A 275 0.43 10.77 23.12
CA THR A 275 0.87 9.76 24.08
C THR A 275 0.78 10.34 25.50
N PRO A 276 -0.07 9.79 26.39
CA PRO A 276 -0.46 10.50 27.61
C PRO A 276 0.64 10.56 28.68
N MET A 277 1.66 9.70 28.60
CA MET A 277 2.80 9.66 29.54
C MET A 277 3.60 10.96 29.58
N GLN A 278 3.48 11.80 28.55
CA GLN A 278 4.17 13.09 28.49
C GLN A 278 3.54 14.16 29.40
N PHE A 279 2.34 13.93 29.95
CA PHE A 279 1.60 14.91 30.73
C PHE A 279 1.67 14.61 32.23
N ALA A 280 2.04 15.62 33.01
CA ALA A 280 2.14 15.53 34.46
C ALA A 280 0.78 15.16 35.08
N GLY A 281 0.79 14.20 36.01
CA GLY A 281 -0.41 13.73 36.69
C GLY A 281 -1.22 12.71 35.88
N TYR A 282 -0.70 12.19 34.78
CA TYR A 282 -1.32 11.09 34.03
C TYR A 282 -1.57 9.87 34.93
N LYS A 283 -2.79 9.33 34.86
CA LYS A 283 -3.23 8.15 35.61
C LYS A 283 -3.69 7.06 34.64
N PRO A 284 -2.89 6.01 34.42
CA PRO A 284 -3.25 4.92 33.52
C PRO A 284 -4.60 4.26 33.83
N ASP A 285 -4.97 4.17 35.11
CA ASP A 285 -6.25 3.56 35.53
C ASP A 285 -7.48 4.33 35.05
N ASP A 286 -7.32 5.63 34.78
CA ASP A 286 -8.36 6.53 34.28
C ASP A 286 -8.38 6.58 32.73
N ASP A 287 -7.35 6.07 32.05
CA ASP A 287 -7.29 6.05 30.58
C ASP A 287 -8.16 4.93 30.01
N LYS A 288 -9.22 5.35 29.33
CA LYS A 288 -10.19 4.42 28.76
C LYS A 288 -9.70 3.76 27.49
N LEU A 289 -8.67 4.29 26.83
CA LEU A 289 -8.07 3.71 25.64
C LEU A 289 -7.10 2.57 25.95
N ILE A 290 -6.78 2.33 27.22
CA ILE A 290 -5.92 1.20 27.59
C ILE A 290 -6.76 -0.06 27.78
N ASN A 291 -6.46 -1.08 26.99
CA ASN A 291 -6.92 -2.43 27.27
C ASN A 291 -6.00 -3.07 28.33
N ARG A 292 -6.60 -3.38 29.48
CA ARG A 292 -5.89 -3.89 30.67
C ARG A 292 -5.34 -5.32 30.52
N ASN A 293 -5.73 -6.01 29.45
CA ASN A 293 -5.19 -7.33 29.13
C ASN A 293 -3.84 -7.25 28.39
N TYR A 294 -3.44 -6.07 27.89
CA TYR A 294 -2.20 -5.92 27.15
C TYR A 294 -0.96 -5.84 28.05
N THR A 295 0.16 -6.24 27.46
CA THR A 295 1.44 -6.41 28.17
C THR A 295 1.91 -5.08 28.74
N ALA A 296 1.83 -3.99 27.98
CA ALA A 296 2.25 -2.66 28.42
C ALA A 296 1.56 -2.22 29.71
N TYR A 297 0.24 -2.46 29.85
CA TYR A 297 -0.47 -2.16 31.09
C TYR A 297 -0.03 -3.08 32.22
N GLN A 298 0.04 -4.40 31.97
CA GLN A 298 0.38 -5.40 32.98
C GLN A 298 1.77 -5.21 33.60
N ILE A 299 2.73 -4.73 32.83
CA ILE A 299 4.09 -4.45 33.31
C ILE A 299 4.27 -3.02 33.84
N GLY A 300 3.21 -2.20 33.85
CA GLY A 300 3.27 -0.81 34.30
C GLY A 300 4.05 0.12 33.36
N ALA A 301 4.09 -0.19 32.05
CA ALA A 301 4.75 0.66 31.06
C ALA A 301 4.08 2.04 30.98
N PHE A 302 2.75 2.09 31.04
CA PHE A 302 2.00 3.34 31.18
C PHE A 302 2.14 3.90 32.59
N HIS A 303 2.64 5.13 32.73
CA HIS A 303 2.75 5.87 34.00
C HIS A 303 2.97 7.37 33.75
N ASP A 304 2.79 8.20 34.78
CA ASP A 304 3.22 9.61 34.77
C ASP A 304 4.75 9.69 34.67
N ASP A 305 5.26 9.87 33.45
CA ASP A 305 6.68 9.87 33.14
C ASP A 305 7.25 11.28 33.16
N LYS A 306 7.77 11.68 34.33
CA LYS A 306 8.40 12.99 34.54
C LYS A 306 9.65 13.22 33.68
N GLN A 307 10.20 12.17 33.09
CA GLN A 307 11.38 12.20 32.23
C GLN A 307 11.02 11.84 30.78
N TYR A 308 9.73 11.90 30.42
CA TYR A 308 9.31 11.67 29.05
C TYR A 308 10.01 12.68 28.12
N PRO A 309 10.49 12.27 26.94
CA PRO A 309 11.18 13.17 26.03
C PRO A 309 10.33 14.39 25.71
N LYS A 310 10.90 15.59 25.85
CA LYS A 310 10.19 16.81 25.46
C LYS A 310 10.14 16.93 23.95
N LYS A 311 8.94 17.12 23.39
CA LYS A 311 8.76 17.45 21.98
C LYS A 311 9.56 18.74 21.64
N PRO A 312 10.44 18.72 20.63
CA PRO A 312 11.13 19.93 20.20
C PRO A 312 10.15 21.01 19.73
N GLN A 313 10.36 22.26 20.17
CA GLN A 313 9.38 23.35 20.02
C GLN A 313 8.97 23.63 18.55
N ASN A 314 9.88 23.45 17.59
CA ASN A 314 9.64 23.72 16.17
C ASN A 314 9.32 22.46 15.35
N LEU A 315 9.14 21.31 16.01
CA LEU A 315 8.84 20.06 15.33
C LEU A 315 7.35 19.97 15.00
N THR A 316 7.04 19.98 13.71
CA THR A 316 5.69 19.76 13.19
C THR A 316 5.58 18.31 12.73
N PHE A 317 4.46 17.67 13.08
CA PHE A 317 4.18 16.31 12.64
C PHE A 317 3.36 16.31 11.36
N ARG A 318 3.64 15.33 10.49
CA ARG A 318 2.67 14.89 9.49
C ARG A 318 1.67 13.99 10.20
N LYS A 319 0.39 14.17 9.88
CA LYS A 319 -0.70 13.38 10.45
C LYS A 319 -0.96 12.16 9.57
N PRO A 320 -1.48 11.07 10.14
CA PRO A 320 -1.89 9.91 9.35
C PRO A 320 -3.10 10.23 8.46
N ILE A 321 -3.23 9.48 7.37
CA ILE A 321 -4.27 9.67 6.35
C ILE A 321 -5.63 9.29 6.94
N ARG A 322 -6.56 10.24 6.99
CA ARG A 322 -7.86 10.05 7.63
C ARG A 322 -8.74 9.08 6.84
N ASN A 323 -9.19 8.03 7.49
CA ASN A 323 -10.17 7.08 6.95
C ASN A 323 -11.60 7.50 7.33
N ALA A 324 -12.47 7.52 6.33
CA ALA A 324 -13.90 7.80 6.46
C ALA A 324 -14.78 6.54 6.34
N GLY A 325 -14.16 5.35 6.39
CA GLY A 325 -14.84 4.06 6.35
C GLY A 325 -15.33 3.66 4.94
N PRO A 326 -16.25 2.69 4.84
CA PRO A 326 -17.03 2.11 5.95
C PRO A 326 -16.30 1.00 6.72
N ASP A 327 -15.13 0.54 6.27
CA ASP A 327 -14.41 -0.54 6.93
C ASP A 327 -13.14 -0.04 7.63
N ALA A 328 -12.69 -0.81 8.63
CA ALA A 328 -11.49 -0.55 9.40
C ALA A 328 -11.47 0.83 10.07
N ASP A 329 -12.61 1.31 10.54
CA ASP A 329 -12.79 2.65 11.09
C ASP A 329 -13.43 2.68 12.49
N MET A 330 -13.34 1.56 13.22
CA MET A 330 -13.74 1.48 14.62
C MET A 330 -12.72 2.22 15.51
N TYR A 331 -13.21 2.92 16.53
CA TYR A 331 -12.37 3.57 17.53
C TYR A 331 -13.01 3.51 18.91
N ARG A 332 -12.19 3.58 19.95
CA ARG A 332 -12.71 3.78 21.31
C ARG A 332 -12.76 5.27 21.62
N ASP A 333 -13.93 5.74 22.02
CA ASP A 333 -14.12 7.11 22.46
C ASP A 333 -13.41 7.34 23.80
N ALA A 334 -12.47 8.30 23.85
CA ALA A 334 -11.67 8.56 25.03
C ALA A 334 -12.51 9.08 26.22
N ALA A 335 -13.64 9.75 25.96
CA ALA A 335 -14.48 10.32 27.00
C ALA A 335 -15.36 9.27 27.69
N THR A 336 -15.87 8.28 26.95
CA THR A 336 -16.84 7.29 27.44
C THR A 336 -16.27 5.88 27.56
N GLY A 337 -15.21 5.56 26.83
CA GLY A 337 -14.61 4.22 26.72
C GLY A 337 -15.38 3.26 25.81
N LYS A 338 -16.44 3.74 25.15
CA LYS A 338 -17.25 2.94 24.22
C LYS A 338 -16.53 2.81 22.88
N VAL A 339 -16.61 1.62 22.29
CA VAL A 339 -16.20 1.42 20.91
C VAL A 339 -17.30 1.98 20.00
N MET A 340 -16.91 2.74 18.99
CA MET A 340 -17.76 3.44 18.04
C MET A 340 -17.25 3.20 16.62
N ASP A 341 -18.17 3.23 15.66
CA ASP A 341 -17.89 3.24 14.22
C ASP A 341 -17.81 4.70 13.75
N ALA A 342 -16.72 5.06 13.08
CA ALA A 342 -16.49 6.43 12.66
C ALA A 342 -17.42 6.86 11.53
N SER A 343 -17.61 6.03 10.51
CA SER A 343 -18.46 6.32 9.36
C SER A 343 -19.94 6.39 9.75
N GLU A 344 -20.42 5.52 10.63
CA GLU A 344 -21.79 5.59 11.18
C GLU A 344 -22.02 6.86 12.01
N SER A 345 -20.95 7.38 12.63
CA SER A 345 -20.98 8.61 13.43
C SER A 345 -20.67 9.88 12.63
N GLY A 346 -20.43 9.78 11.31
CA GLY A 346 -20.09 10.90 10.44
C GLY A 346 -18.74 11.55 10.75
N THR A 347 -17.78 10.78 11.29
CA THR A 347 -16.42 11.22 11.64
C THR A 347 -15.36 10.40 10.89
N THR A 348 -14.09 10.58 11.26
CA THR A 348 -12.93 9.88 10.69
C THR A 348 -11.94 9.50 11.78
N ILE A 349 -11.05 8.54 11.50
CA ILE A 349 -9.96 8.12 12.42
C ILE A 349 -8.58 8.27 11.77
N GLY A 350 -7.52 8.04 12.57
CA GLY A 350 -6.10 8.18 12.19
C GLY A 350 -5.77 7.51 10.86
N THR A 351 -6.04 6.21 10.72
CA THR A 351 -6.26 5.53 9.42
C THR A 351 -7.06 4.25 9.63
N PHE A 352 -6.52 3.29 10.38
CA PHE A 352 -7.22 2.02 10.60
C PHE A 352 -7.56 1.83 12.08
N THR A 353 -8.59 1.04 12.37
CA THR A 353 -8.88 0.59 13.73
C THR A 353 -7.62 0.11 14.42
N ALA A 354 -7.43 0.49 15.69
CA ALA A 354 -6.28 0.06 16.49
C ALA A 354 -6.13 -1.47 16.50
N HIS A 355 -4.90 -1.97 16.59
CA HIS A 355 -4.57 -3.40 16.70
C HIS A 355 -4.91 -4.28 15.50
N ARG A 356 -5.25 -3.71 14.34
CA ARG A 356 -5.43 -4.50 13.10
C ARG A 356 -4.11 -5.07 12.58
N SER A 357 -2.98 -4.49 12.98
CA SER A 357 -1.65 -4.87 12.48
C SER A 357 -1.58 -4.85 10.95
N PRO A 358 -1.71 -3.69 10.27
CA PRO A 358 -1.52 -3.61 8.83
C PRO A 358 -0.07 -3.98 8.46
N LEU A 359 0.11 -4.98 7.60
CA LEU A 359 1.43 -5.51 7.23
C LEU A 359 1.73 -5.38 5.74
N GLY A 360 1.03 -6.07 4.85
CA GLY A 360 1.29 -6.04 3.40
C GLY A 360 0.63 -4.83 2.75
N LEU A 361 1.36 -4.08 1.91
CA LEU A 361 0.84 -2.91 1.18
C LEU A 361 1.32 -2.96 -0.28
N VAL A 362 0.38 -2.92 -1.21
CA VAL A 362 0.67 -2.88 -2.65
C VAL A 362 -0.26 -1.91 -3.38
N PHE A 363 0.16 -1.45 -4.56
CA PHE A 363 -0.64 -0.60 -5.44
C PHE A 363 -0.70 -1.22 -6.83
N ASP A 364 -1.87 -1.11 -7.48
CA ASP A 364 -2.03 -1.41 -8.91
C ASP A 364 -1.35 -0.34 -9.76
N ILE A 365 -0.01 -0.30 -9.72
CA ILE A 365 0.80 0.76 -10.34
C ILE A 365 0.73 0.75 -11.87
N LYS A 366 0.40 -0.40 -12.47
CA LYS A 366 0.25 -0.56 -13.93
C LYS A 366 -1.20 -0.37 -14.40
N SER A 367 -2.14 -0.15 -13.47
CA SER A 367 -3.57 -0.02 -13.78
C SER A 367 -4.11 -1.24 -14.55
N GLU A 368 -3.65 -2.43 -14.17
CA GLU A 368 -3.99 -3.71 -14.79
C GLU A 368 -5.31 -4.28 -14.26
N PHE A 369 -5.75 -3.83 -13.07
CA PHE A 369 -7.07 -4.17 -12.53
C PHE A 369 -8.15 -3.32 -13.21
N GLY A 370 -9.30 -3.93 -13.48
CA GLY A 370 -10.45 -3.27 -14.09
C GLY A 370 -11.45 -2.74 -13.08
N GLY A 371 -12.42 -1.94 -13.55
CA GLY A 371 -13.51 -1.46 -12.72
C GLY A 371 -13.04 -0.51 -11.61
N GLU A 372 -13.59 -0.69 -10.40
CA GLU A 372 -13.30 0.17 -9.25
C GLU A 372 -11.90 -0.03 -8.64
N TYR A 373 -11.24 -1.14 -8.97
CA TYR A 373 -9.93 -1.54 -8.44
C TYR A 373 -8.76 -0.87 -9.16
N GLN A 374 -9.01 -0.29 -10.34
CA GLN A 374 -7.96 0.25 -11.20
C GLN A 374 -7.16 1.35 -10.47
N GLY A 375 -5.85 1.15 -10.36
CA GLY A 375 -4.93 2.10 -9.72
C GLY A 375 -5.09 2.24 -8.21
N LYS A 376 -5.87 1.36 -7.55
CA LYS A 376 -6.08 1.39 -6.10
C LYS A 376 -4.89 0.81 -5.33
N GLY A 377 -4.82 1.17 -4.06
CA GLY A 377 -3.97 0.50 -3.08
C GLY A 377 -4.69 -0.65 -2.40
N PHE A 378 -3.95 -1.60 -1.87
CA PHE A 378 -4.47 -2.73 -1.11
C PHE A 378 -3.60 -3.00 0.12
N VAL A 379 -4.22 -3.23 1.27
CA VAL A 379 -3.51 -3.53 2.52
C VAL A 379 -4.06 -4.79 3.18
N LEU A 380 -3.16 -5.60 3.73
CA LEU A 380 -3.47 -6.78 4.53
C LEU A 380 -3.40 -6.46 6.02
N ASN A 381 -4.40 -6.91 6.77
CA ASN A 381 -4.41 -6.80 8.24
C ASN A 381 -4.18 -8.16 8.86
N PHE A 382 -3.13 -8.28 9.68
CA PHE A 382 -2.68 -9.57 10.22
C PHE A 382 -3.55 -10.09 11.37
N GLN A 383 -4.03 -9.19 12.23
CA GLN A 383 -4.62 -9.57 13.50
C GLN A 383 -6.07 -10.01 13.30
N GLU A 384 -6.47 -11.11 13.96
CA GLU A 384 -7.86 -11.58 13.97
C GLU A 384 -8.77 -10.58 14.70
N GLY A 385 -9.99 -10.39 14.20
CA GLY A 385 -11.01 -9.57 14.85
C GLY A 385 -11.44 -10.15 16.20
N SER A 386 -11.45 -9.32 17.25
CA SER A 386 -11.79 -9.78 18.61
C SER A 386 -12.25 -8.64 19.50
N ALA A 387 -13.17 -8.96 20.42
CA ALA A 387 -13.73 -8.02 21.38
C ALA A 387 -12.80 -7.73 22.56
N THR A 388 -11.93 -8.67 22.92
CA THR A 388 -11.16 -8.65 24.19
C THR A 388 -9.68 -8.34 23.99
N TYR A 389 -9.13 -8.68 22.83
CA TYR A 389 -7.72 -8.54 22.48
C TYR A 389 -7.61 -8.47 20.95
N GLY A 390 -7.13 -7.36 20.40
CA GLY A 390 -7.18 -7.08 18.98
C GLY A 390 -8.11 -5.89 18.66
N PRO A 391 -8.67 -5.83 17.45
CA PRO A 391 -9.22 -4.59 16.89
C PRO A 391 -10.65 -4.28 17.35
N MET A 392 -10.93 -4.38 18.66
CA MET A 392 -12.15 -3.84 19.28
C MET A 392 -13.47 -4.30 18.59
N GLN A 393 -13.57 -5.59 18.23
CA GLN A 393 -14.68 -6.22 17.47
C GLN A 393 -14.70 -5.96 15.96
N ASP A 394 -13.85 -5.08 15.45
CA ASP A 394 -13.71 -4.85 14.02
C ASP A 394 -13.19 -6.14 13.33
N PRO A 395 -13.71 -6.54 12.15
CA PRO A 395 -13.27 -7.77 11.49
C PRO A 395 -11.82 -7.64 11.02
N GLY A 396 -10.91 -8.53 11.44
CA GLY A 396 -9.50 -8.54 11.01
C GLY A 396 -9.18 -9.68 10.03
N GLN A 397 -7.90 -9.96 9.81
CA GLN A 397 -7.45 -11.02 8.89
C GLN A 397 -8.05 -10.91 7.48
N ASP A 398 -7.90 -9.73 6.90
CA ASP A 398 -8.58 -9.33 5.68
C ASP A 398 -7.67 -8.56 4.71
N LEU A 399 -8.21 -8.35 3.52
CA LEU A 399 -7.69 -7.48 2.48
C LEU A 399 -8.62 -6.27 2.33
N LEU A 400 -8.08 -5.08 2.59
CA LEU A 400 -8.77 -3.82 2.33
C LEU A 400 -8.32 -3.25 0.98
N MET A 401 -9.28 -2.81 0.17
CA MET A 401 -9.05 -1.87 -0.92
C MET A 401 -9.01 -0.44 -0.35
N LEU A 402 -8.03 0.34 -0.80
CA LEU A 402 -7.78 1.71 -0.37
C LEU A 402 -8.20 2.70 -1.46
N ASP A 403 -9.35 3.35 -1.30
CA ASP A 403 -9.77 4.47 -2.14
C ASP A 403 -9.15 5.78 -1.64
N LEU A 404 -7.88 5.98 -1.99
CA LEU A 404 -7.15 7.20 -1.68
C LEU A 404 -7.54 8.32 -2.64
N LYS A 405 -7.87 9.48 -2.06
CA LYS A 405 -8.16 10.71 -2.80
C LYS A 405 -7.24 11.80 -2.33
N LYS A 406 -6.43 12.33 -3.24
CA LYS A 406 -5.60 13.49 -2.95
C LYS A 406 -6.50 14.71 -2.77
N ASN A 407 -6.24 15.51 -1.75
CA ASN A 407 -7.01 16.72 -1.50
C ASN A 407 -6.81 17.75 -2.64
N PRO A 408 -7.70 18.75 -2.79
CA PRO A 408 -7.56 19.75 -3.86
C PRO A 408 -6.26 20.58 -3.81
N ALA A 409 -5.68 20.74 -2.61
CA ALA A 409 -4.41 21.43 -2.43
C ALA A 409 -3.19 20.59 -2.89
N GLY A 410 -3.37 19.28 -3.10
CA GLY A 410 -2.33 18.36 -3.51
C GLY A 410 -1.29 18.07 -2.41
N ASP A 411 -1.58 18.38 -1.15
CA ASP A 411 -0.63 18.31 -0.04
C ASP A 411 -0.99 17.29 1.04
N ASP A 412 -2.15 16.61 0.91
CA ASP A 412 -2.58 15.50 1.75
C ASP A 412 -3.56 14.54 1.02
N TYR A 413 -3.94 13.46 1.69
CA TYR A 413 -4.90 12.46 1.23
C TYR A 413 -6.06 12.25 2.21
N THR A 414 -7.19 11.79 1.69
CA THR A 414 -8.26 11.13 2.45
C THR A 414 -8.41 9.70 1.97
N LEU A 415 -8.91 8.82 2.82
CA LEU A 415 -9.12 7.40 2.54
C LEU A 415 -10.58 7.00 2.79
N ASN A 416 -11.10 6.15 1.90
CA ASN A 416 -12.19 5.24 2.22
C ASN A 416 -11.65 3.80 2.09
N ALA A 417 -11.67 3.05 3.17
CA ALA A 417 -11.25 1.65 3.17
C ALA A 417 -12.45 0.72 2.99
N HIS A 418 -12.27 -0.32 2.17
CA HIS A 418 -13.29 -1.31 1.86
C HIS A 418 -12.74 -2.73 2.00
N SER A 419 -13.33 -3.56 2.85
CA SER A 419 -12.99 -4.97 2.93
C SER A 419 -13.51 -5.71 1.68
N ILE A 420 -12.61 -6.40 0.99
CA ILE A 420 -12.91 -7.09 -0.27
C ILE A 420 -12.59 -8.59 -0.23
N ALA A 421 -11.81 -9.05 0.74
CA ALA A 421 -11.60 -10.46 1.04
C ALA A 421 -11.27 -10.64 2.53
N ILE A 422 -11.73 -11.72 3.14
CA ILE A 422 -11.63 -11.97 4.59
C ILE A 422 -11.31 -13.44 4.87
N ASP A 423 -11.21 -13.78 6.16
CA ASP A 423 -10.98 -15.14 6.66
C ASP A 423 -9.62 -15.71 6.22
N PHE A 424 -8.63 -14.83 6.02
CA PHE A 424 -7.24 -15.25 5.93
C PHE A 424 -6.76 -15.73 7.30
N PHE A 425 -5.68 -16.50 7.34
CA PHE A 425 -4.97 -16.78 8.58
C PHE A 425 -3.69 -15.95 8.59
N GLN A 426 -3.69 -14.86 9.35
CA GLN A 426 -2.49 -14.05 9.58
C GLN A 426 -1.75 -13.64 8.28
N PRO A 427 -2.41 -12.91 7.37
CA PRO A 427 -1.78 -12.47 6.14
C PRO A 427 -0.65 -11.49 6.42
N THR A 428 0.51 -11.67 5.79
CA THR A 428 1.73 -10.89 6.06
C THR A 428 2.16 -10.00 4.90
N ASP A 429 1.92 -10.41 3.65
CA ASP A 429 2.33 -9.64 2.48
C ASP A 429 1.55 -10.00 1.22
N ALA A 430 1.63 -9.14 0.20
CA ALA A 430 1.01 -9.40 -1.09
C ALA A 430 1.89 -8.94 -2.26
N GLU A 431 1.64 -9.49 -3.44
CA GLU A 431 2.29 -9.08 -4.69
C GLU A 431 1.29 -9.07 -5.85
N ILE A 432 1.38 -8.07 -6.72
CA ILE A 432 0.52 -7.95 -7.91
C ILE A 432 1.25 -8.47 -9.15
N VAL A 433 0.60 -9.35 -9.90
CA VAL A 433 1.07 -9.80 -11.23
C VAL A 433 -0.11 -9.83 -12.19
N ASP A 434 -0.03 -9.03 -13.26
CA ASP A 434 -1.13 -8.82 -14.20
C ASP A 434 -2.41 -8.40 -13.43
N ASN A 435 -3.53 -9.07 -13.69
CA ASN A 435 -4.80 -8.83 -13.01
C ASN A 435 -5.01 -9.71 -11.76
N LYS A 436 -3.92 -10.09 -11.09
CA LYS A 436 -3.97 -10.97 -9.94
C LYS A 436 -3.20 -10.39 -8.77
N LEU A 437 -3.71 -10.68 -7.58
CA LEU A 437 -3.06 -10.40 -6.31
C LEU A 437 -2.73 -11.73 -5.63
N TYR A 438 -1.47 -11.91 -5.29
CA TYR A 438 -0.97 -13.07 -4.54
C TYR A 438 -0.81 -12.66 -3.09
N ILE A 439 -1.48 -13.36 -2.17
CA ILE A 439 -1.46 -13.06 -0.73
C ILE A 439 -0.70 -14.16 -0.01
N LEU A 440 0.28 -13.78 0.79
CA LEU A 440 1.06 -14.65 1.66
C LEU A 440 0.52 -14.61 3.09
N GLU A 441 0.33 -15.78 3.67
CA GLU A 441 0.01 -15.97 5.08
C GLU A 441 1.26 -16.41 5.86
N GLY A 442 1.33 -16.04 7.15
CA GLY A 442 2.52 -16.28 7.99
C GLY A 442 2.95 -17.74 8.08
N GLN A 443 2.02 -18.67 8.02
CA GLN A 443 2.25 -20.12 8.02
C GLN A 443 2.57 -20.69 6.61
N GLY A 444 2.78 -19.82 5.63
CA GLY A 444 3.30 -20.12 4.30
C GLY A 444 2.28 -20.46 3.22
N GLN A 445 0.98 -20.34 3.49
CA GLN A 445 -0.06 -20.48 2.46
C GLN A 445 -0.04 -19.26 1.54
N ILE A 446 -0.14 -19.50 0.23
CA ILE A 446 -0.31 -18.44 -0.77
C ILE A 446 -1.66 -18.58 -1.45
N TRP A 447 -2.42 -17.49 -1.49
CA TRP A 447 -3.69 -17.37 -2.18
C TRP A 447 -3.53 -16.55 -3.46
N GLU A 448 -4.28 -16.89 -4.51
CA GLU A 448 -4.41 -16.08 -5.73
C GLU A 448 -5.82 -15.51 -5.78
N ILE A 449 -5.93 -14.17 -5.75
CA ILE A 449 -7.16 -13.45 -6.09
C ILE A 449 -7.05 -12.96 -7.53
N THR A 450 -8.05 -13.26 -8.36
CA THR A 450 -8.15 -12.74 -9.73
C THR A 450 -9.16 -11.60 -9.75
N PHE A 451 -8.71 -10.44 -10.24
CA PHE A 451 -9.51 -9.24 -10.45
C PHE A 451 -10.02 -9.17 -11.90
N PRO A 452 -11.06 -8.38 -12.19
CA PRO A 452 -11.37 -7.97 -13.56
C PRO A 452 -10.14 -7.38 -14.23
N LYS A 453 -9.95 -7.64 -15.53
CA LYS A 453 -8.89 -6.99 -16.30
C LYS A 453 -9.30 -5.57 -16.66
N ALA A 454 -8.36 -4.63 -16.61
CA ALA A 454 -8.56 -3.32 -17.20
C ALA A 454 -8.95 -3.47 -18.68
N GLU A 455 -9.99 -2.74 -19.10
CA GLU A 455 -10.34 -2.69 -20.50
C GLU A 455 -9.20 -2.00 -21.26
N VAL A 456 -8.50 -2.76 -22.10
CA VAL A 456 -7.53 -2.17 -23.02
C VAL A 456 -8.34 -1.47 -24.11
N VAL A 457 -8.46 -0.13 -24.01
CA VAL A 457 -8.95 0.69 -25.12
C VAL A 457 -7.91 0.60 -26.25
N THR A 458 -7.97 -0.47 -27.04
CA THR A 458 -7.09 -0.75 -28.18
C THR A 458 -7.41 0.10 -29.41
N GLY A 459 -8.23 1.13 -29.25
CA GLY A 459 -8.49 2.12 -30.28
C GLY A 459 -8.79 3.47 -29.66
N THR A 460 -7.80 4.35 -29.61
CA THR A 460 -8.12 5.73 -29.98
C THR A 460 -8.29 5.67 -31.49
N GLU A 461 -9.54 5.61 -31.99
CA GLU A 461 -9.74 6.07 -33.37
C GLU A 461 -9.09 7.46 -33.43
N PRO A 462 -8.16 7.74 -34.37
CA PRO A 462 -7.61 9.08 -34.50
C PRO A 462 -8.82 10.00 -34.64
N ALA A 463 -8.90 11.03 -33.80
CA ALA A 463 -10.01 11.98 -33.81
C ALA A 463 -10.30 12.35 -35.27
N GLN A 464 -11.36 11.76 -35.83
CA GLN A 464 -11.65 11.93 -37.25
C GLN A 464 -11.97 13.41 -37.41
N LYS A 465 -11.28 14.09 -38.35
CA LYS A 465 -11.53 15.51 -38.62
C LYS A 465 -13.04 15.68 -38.84
N PRO A 466 -13.72 16.54 -38.05
CA PRO A 466 -15.14 16.80 -38.27
C PRO A 466 -15.35 17.38 -39.66
N PHE A 467 -16.51 17.12 -40.25
CA PHE A 467 -16.88 17.74 -41.53
C PHE A 467 -16.83 19.27 -41.39
N SER A 468 -16.16 19.94 -42.31
CA SER A 468 -16.10 21.40 -42.41
C SER A 468 -16.87 21.86 -43.64
N ILE A 469 -17.61 22.96 -43.53
CA ILE A 469 -18.38 23.55 -44.63
C ILE A 469 -17.89 24.95 -44.96
N TYR A 470 -17.75 25.26 -46.25
CA TYR A 470 -17.34 26.59 -46.69
C TYR A 470 -17.78 26.89 -48.14
N PRO A 471 -17.95 28.19 -48.47
CA PRO A 471 -18.01 29.32 -47.54
C PRO A 471 -19.29 29.29 -46.70
N ASN A 472 -19.24 29.88 -45.51
CA ASN A 472 -20.41 30.18 -44.70
C ASN A 472 -20.24 31.62 -44.18
N PRO A 473 -21.05 32.61 -44.60
CA PRO A 473 -22.27 32.48 -45.41
C PRO A 473 -22.09 32.05 -46.89
N ILE A 474 -23.16 31.54 -47.52
CA ILE A 474 -23.19 30.99 -48.91
C ILE A 474 -24.35 31.55 -49.75
N ARG A 475 -24.18 31.61 -51.08
CA ARG A 475 -25.25 32.03 -52.04
C ARG A 475 -25.51 31.01 -53.17
N GLY A 476 -24.79 29.89 -53.18
CA GLY A 476 -24.83 28.92 -54.27
C GLY A 476 -24.43 27.53 -53.82
N GLN A 477 -23.28 27.06 -54.26
CA GLN A 477 -22.75 25.74 -53.89
C GLN A 477 -21.81 25.85 -52.69
N MET A 478 -22.05 25.04 -51.66
CA MET A 478 -21.10 24.90 -50.54
C MET A 478 -20.24 23.66 -50.73
N GLN A 479 -18.97 23.77 -50.34
CA GLN A 479 -18.06 22.64 -50.20
C GLN A 479 -18.19 22.04 -48.81
N ILE A 480 -18.27 20.71 -48.77
CA ILE A 480 -18.27 19.90 -47.56
C ILE A 480 -17.00 19.05 -47.61
N GLU A 481 -16.09 19.30 -46.68
CA GLU A 481 -14.80 18.62 -46.54
C GLU A 481 -14.84 17.70 -45.32
N GLY A 482 -14.37 16.46 -45.45
CA GLY A 482 -14.42 15.46 -44.38
C GLY A 482 -13.39 14.34 -44.56
N PRO A 483 -13.42 13.30 -43.71
CA PRO A 483 -12.45 12.21 -43.79
C PRO A 483 -12.49 11.47 -45.14
N LEU A 484 -11.34 10.96 -45.57
CA LEU A 484 -11.15 10.35 -46.90
C LEU A 484 -12.04 9.11 -47.09
N THR A 485 -12.65 9.02 -48.28
CA THR A 485 -13.50 7.95 -48.84
C THR A 485 -14.58 7.36 -47.90
N GLN A 486 -15.78 7.93 -47.92
CA GLN A 486 -16.98 7.31 -47.33
C GLN A 486 -18.05 7.02 -48.41
N GLN A 487 -18.59 5.80 -48.39
CA GLN A 487 -19.73 5.41 -49.24
C GLN A 487 -21.04 5.73 -48.53
N ASN A 488 -22.08 6.09 -49.29
CA ASN A 488 -23.44 6.36 -48.79
C ASN A 488 -23.53 7.45 -47.72
N VAL A 489 -22.85 8.59 -47.91
CA VAL A 489 -22.98 9.75 -47.02
C VAL A 489 -24.30 10.45 -47.32
N GLN A 490 -25.20 10.49 -46.35
CA GLN A 490 -26.47 11.21 -46.43
C GLN A 490 -26.28 12.65 -45.96
N MET A 491 -26.63 13.60 -46.81
CA MET A 491 -26.63 15.03 -46.52
C MET A 491 -28.07 15.53 -46.48
N THR A 492 -28.47 16.09 -45.34
CA THR A 492 -29.83 16.60 -45.12
C THR A 492 -29.75 18.06 -44.70
N VAL A 493 -30.40 18.95 -45.45
CA VAL A 493 -30.56 20.36 -45.06
C VAL A 493 -31.95 20.55 -44.46
N THR A 494 -32.03 21.12 -43.26
CA THR A 494 -33.29 21.48 -42.61
C THR A 494 -33.38 22.98 -42.35
N ASP A 495 -34.60 23.52 -42.35
CA ASP A 495 -34.84 24.84 -41.75
C ASP A 495 -34.82 24.78 -40.22
N MET A 496 -34.88 25.95 -39.56
CA MET A 496 -34.86 26.05 -38.10
C MET A 496 -36.06 25.42 -37.40
N THR A 497 -37.10 25.01 -38.14
CA THR A 497 -38.25 24.25 -37.60
C THR A 497 -38.05 22.73 -37.69
N GLY A 498 -36.94 22.27 -38.27
CA GLY A 498 -36.62 20.87 -38.47
C GLY A 498 -37.17 20.27 -39.75
N ARG A 499 -37.83 21.05 -40.62
CA ARG A 499 -38.35 20.56 -41.90
C ARG A 499 -37.20 20.36 -42.88
N ALA A 500 -37.08 19.15 -43.43
CA ALA A 500 -36.09 18.82 -44.45
C ALA A 500 -36.41 19.48 -45.80
N LEU A 501 -35.43 20.20 -46.34
CA LEU A 501 -35.49 20.94 -47.60
C LEU A 501 -34.65 20.30 -48.70
N ILE A 502 -33.52 19.68 -48.34
CA ILE A 502 -32.64 18.93 -49.24
C ILE A 502 -32.30 17.61 -48.58
N ARG A 503 -32.32 16.52 -49.34
CA ARG A 503 -31.83 15.21 -48.89
C ARG A 503 -31.13 14.52 -50.05
N GLU A 504 -29.85 14.24 -49.89
CA GLU A 504 -29.04 13.60 -50.92
C GLU A 504 -28.14 12.53 -50.32
N VAL A 505 -27.84 11.49 -51.09
CA VAL A 505 -26.89 10.45 -50.70
C VAL A 505 -25.79 10.40 -51.76
N ARG A 506 -24.53 10.56 -51.35
CA ARG A 506 -23.39 10.59 -52.27
C ARG A 506 -22.20 9.80 -51.73
N ARG A 507 -21.31 9.40 -52.62
CA ARG A 507 -19.96 8.95 -52.27
C ARG A 507 -19.09 10.19 -52.11
N VAL A 508 -18.42 10.33 -50.96
CA VAL A 508 -17.55 11.48 -50.66
C VAL A 508 -16.11 11.01 -50.61
N ASN A 509 -15.23 11.63 -51.40
CA ASN A 509 -13.80 11.38 -51.37
C ASN A 509 -13.05 12.64 -50.92
N GLY A 510 -13.05 12.89 -49.60
CA GLY A 510 -12.41 14.07 -48.99
C GLY A 510 -13.19 15.36 -49.16
N LYS A 511 -13.76 15.65 -50.34
CA LYS A 511 -14.59 16.82 -50.61
C LYS A 511 -15.83 16.47 -51.45
N THR A 512 -16.92 17.20 -51.23
CA THR A 512 -18.13 17.17 -52.08
C THR A 512 -18.81 18.54 -52.08
N GLU A 513 -19.73 18.76 -53.02
CA GLU A 513 -20.46 20.01 -53.18
C GLU A 513 -21.96 19.79 -53.03
N LEU A 514 -22.63 20.68 -52.30
CA LEU A 514 -24.08 20.72 -52.17
C LEU A 514 -24.62 22.07 -52.67
N ASP A 515 -25.57 22.01 -53.60
CA ASP A 515 -26.21 23.21 -54.15
C ASP A 515 -27.36 23.66 -53.25
N VAL A 516 -27.22 24.85 -52.67
CA VAL A 516 -28.23 25.50 -51.82
C VAL A 516 -28.79 26.77 -52.46
N SER A 517 -28.52 27.02 -53.75
CA SER A 517 -28.94 28.23 -54.48
C SER A 517 -30.45 28.46 -54.53
N LYS A 518 -31.25 27.40 -54.34
CA LYS A 518 -32.71 27.45 -54.35
C LYS A 518 -33.32 27.74 -52.97
N LEU A 519 -32.50 27.79 -51.92
CA LEU A 519 -32.97 28.11 -50.59
C LEU A 519 -33.13 29.63 -50.43
N PRO A 520 -34.22 30.12 -49.81
CA PRO A 520 -34.32 31.52 -49.42
C PRO A 520 -33.17 31.97 -48.51
N ALA A 521 -32.95 33.29 -48.43
CA ALA A 521 -32.00 33.83 -47.47
C ALA A 521 -32.44 33.49 -46.02
N GLY A 522 -31.54 32.93 -45.23
CA GLY A 522 -31.88 32.42 -43.90
C GLY A 522 -30.83 31.51 -43.27
N ALA A 523 -31.09 31.07 -42.04
CA ALA A 523 -30.26 30.11 -41.32
C ALA A 523 -30.80 28.69 -41.50
N TYR A 524 -29.89 27.74 -41.73
CA TYR A 524 -30.19 26.33 -41.98
C TYR A 524 -29.24 25.43 -41.20
N LEU A 525 -29.64 24.18 -41.02
CA LEU A 525 -28.78 23.12 -40.48
C LEU A 525 -28.47 22.12 -41.59
N LEU A 526 -27.20 21.77 -41.75
CA LEU A 526 -26.75 20.63 -42.54
C LEU A 526 -26.41 19.48 -41.60
N GLN A 527 -27.09 18.36 -41.77
CA GLN A 527 -26.75 17.08 -41.16
C GLN A 527 -26.04 16.20 -42.19
N VAL A 528 -24.84 15.73 -41.86
CA VAL A 528 -24.05 14.78 -42.65
C VAL A 528 -23.95 13.48 -41.86
N GLU A 529 -24.52 12.42 -42.40
CA GLU A 529 -24.60 11.11 -41.76
C GLU A 529 -23.90 10.06 -42.61
N SER A 530 -23.06 9.25 -41.99
CA SER A 530 -22.43 8.07 -42.58
C SER A 530 -22.52 6.89 -41.62
N GLN A 531 -22.09 5.70 -42.04
CA GLN A 531 -22.14 4.48 -41.21
C GLN A 531 -21.39 4.61 -39.87
N LYS A 532 -20.49 5.59 -39.73
CA LYS A 532 -19.63 5.75 -38.55
C LYS A 532 -19.86 7.04 -37.77
N GLN A 533 -20.53 8.05 -38.34
CA GLN A 533 -20.66 9.38 -37.71
C GLN A 533 -21.86 10.16 -38.23
N GLN A 534 -22.38 11.04 -37.36
CA GLN A 534 -23.41 12.01 -37.70
C GLN A 534 -22.94 13.40 -37.20
N VAL A 535 -22.81 14.35 -38.11
CA VAL A 535 -22.38 15.72 -37.80
C VAL A 535 -23.46 16.69 -38.22
N THR A 536 -23.80 17.65 -37.36
CA THR A 536 -24.75 18.73 -37.67
C THR A 536 -24.04 20.07 -37.58
N THR A 537 -24.10 20.88 -38.65
CA THR A 537 -23.48 22.21 -38.71
C THR A 537 -24.49 23.25 -39.20
N ARG A 538 -24.49 24.42 -38.57
CA ARG A 538 -25.31 25.57 -38.98
C ARG A 538 -24.64 26.38 -40.08
N PHE A 539 -25.40 26.79 -41.10
CA PHE A 539 -24.94 27.72 -42.13
C PHE A 539 -25.99 28.80 -42.47
N ILE A 540 -25.53 29.86 -43.11
CA ILE A 540 -26.33 31.03 -43.50
C ILE A 540 -26.35 31.14 -45.02
N VAL A 541 -27.55 31.19 -45.61
CA VAL A 541 -27.75 31.53 -47.03
C VAL A 541 -27.99 33.03 -47.14
N ASN A 542 -27.17 33.71 -47.95
CA ASN A 542 -27.31 35.14 -48.23
C ASN A 542 -28.36 35.41 -49.34
N PRO A 543 -28.95 36.62 -49.38
CA PRO A 543 -29.81 37.07 -50.48
C PRO A 543 -29.12 37.08 -51.84
#